data_AF-A0A7C2E9Y3-F1
#
_entry.id   AF-A0A7C2E9Y3-F1
#
_cell.length_a   1.000
_cell.length_b   1.000
_cell.length_c   1.000
_cell.angle_alpha   90.00
_cell.angle_beta   90.00
_cell.angle_gamma   90.00
#
_symmetry.space_group_name_H-M   'P 1'
#
loop_
_entity.id
_entity.type
_entity.pdbx_description
1 polymer ?
#
loop_
_entity_poly.entity_id
_entity_poly.type
_entity_poly.pdbx_seq_one_letter_code
_entity_poly.pdbx_strand_id
1 'polypeptide(L)'
;MRICFQLVGGIPVIGPVFHSQAAARRQAQRWLARFEKLPPVRKDTRVLIERRGGLYSLTVVVTGRLFCRLKGLDELLIQRLYREVRRKRVLVLTSFVGGSPQPQPLVSSEGLGLVVFQRPVLRP
;
A
#
# COMPACT_ATOMS: atom_id res chain seq x y z
N MET A 1 10.94 6.36 8.19
CA MET A 1 10.09 5.14 8.25
C MET A 1 10.45 4.26 7.06
N ARG A 2 10.90 3.03 7.30
CA ARG A 2 11.26 2.09 6.23
C ARG A 2 10.00 1.58 5.54
N ILE A 3 10.01 1.53 4.21
CA ILE A 3 8.94 0.90 3.41
C ILE A 3 9.44 -0.45 2.89
N CYS A 4 8.56 -1.45 2.87
CA CYS A 4 8.82 -2.73 2.26
C CYS A 4 7.83 -2.98 1.13
N PHE A 5 8.32 -3.68 0.11
CA PHE A 5 7.55 -4.21 -1.01
C PHE A 5 7.85 -5.71 -1.15
N GLN A 6 6.80 -6.53 -1.27
CA GLN A 6 6.91 -7.97 -1.45
C GLN A 6 5.83 -8.49 -2.39
N LEU A 7 6.08 -9.67 -2.97
CA LEU A 7 5.07 -10.43 -3.69
C LEU A 7 4.56 -11.56 -2.78
N VAL A 8 3.31 -11.48 -2.36
CA VAL A 8 2.64 -12.53 -1.57
C VAL A 8 1.72 -13.30 -2.50
N GLY A 9 2.02 -14.57 -2.78
CA GLY A 9 1.26 -15.35 -3.78
C GLY A 9 1.23 -14.68 -5.16
N GLY A 10 2.26 -13.90 -5.49
CA GLY A 10 2.33 -13.10 -6.72
C GLY A 10 1.49 -11.81 -6.73
N ILE A 11 0.88 -11.42 -5.60
CA ILE A 11 0.18 -10.14 -5.43
C ILE A 11 1.18 -9.12 -4.87
N PRO A 12 1.30 -7.92 -5.47
CA PRO A 12 2.14 -6.86 -4.92
C PRO A 12 1.58 -6.31 -3.62
N VAL A 13 2.42 -6.34 -2.59
CA VAL A 13 2.12 -5.88 -1.23
C VAL A 13 3.14 -4.81 -0.85
N ILE A 14 2.68 -3.65 -0.38
CA ILE A 14 3.55 -2.54 0.01
C ILE A 14 3.10 -1.92 1.34
N GLY A 15 4.06 -1.42 2.12
CA GLY A 15 3.74 -0.90 3.44
C GLY A 15 4.92 -0.44 4.29
N PRO A 16 4.66 0.34 5.35
CA PRO A 16 5.63 0.66 6.37
C PRO A 16 6.03 -0.56 7.19
N VAL A 17 7.30 -0.60 7.59
CA VAL A 17 7.83 -1.60 8.52
C VAL A 17 7.86 -1.03 9.94
N PHE A 18 7.38 -1.81 10.89
CA PHE A 18 7.40 -1.52 12.32
C PHE A 18 8.23 -2.55 13.07
N HIS A 19 8.83 -2.13 14.19
CA HIS A 19 9.65 -3.01 15.03
C HIS A 19 8.81 -3.93 15.94
N SER A 20 7.51 -3.70 16.07
CA SER A 20 6.62 -4.53 16.87
C SER A 20 5.32 -4.83 16.15
N GLN A 21 4.80 -6.03 16.37
CA GLN A 21 3.51 -6.47 15.83
C GLN A 21 2.37 -5.55 16.31
N ALA A 22 2.39 -5.14 17.57
CA ALA A 22 1.40 -4.21 18.11
C ALA A 22 1.38 -2.86 17.37
N ALA A 23 2.54 -2.31 16.99
CA ALA A 23 2.61 -1.07 16.22
C ALA A 23 2.10 -1.26 14.78
N ALA A 24 2.49 -2.36 14.12
CA ALA A 24 2.00 -2.70 12.79
C ALA A 24 0.47 -2.89 12.77
N ARG A 25 -0.07 -3.61 13.76
CA ARG A 25 -1.50 -3.89 13.88
C ARG A 25 -2.30 -2.61 14.12
N ARG A 26 -1.83 -1.74 15.04
CA ARG A 26 -2.46 -0.43 15.26
C ARG A 26 -2.47 0.42 13.98
N GLN A 27 -1.43 0.38 13.16
CA GLN A 27 -1.44 1.09 11.88
C GLN A 27 -2.47 0.51 10.90
N ALA A 28 -2.51 -0.81 10.74
CA ALA A 28 -3.46 -1.47 9.85
C ALA A 28 -4.91 -1.22 10.29
N GLN A 29 -5.20 -1.34 11.59
CA GLN A 29 -6.52 -1.03 12.16
C GLN A 29 -6.92 0.43 11.95
N ARG A 30 -6.00 1.38 12.10
CA ARG A 30 -6.26 2.79 11.79
C ARG A 30 -6.66 3.01 10.34
N TRP A 31 -6.03 2.28 9.41
CA TRP A 31 -6.43 2.33 8.00
C TRP A 31 -7.81 1.73 7.78
N LEU A 32 -8.11 0.57 8.35
CA LEU A 32 -9.42 -0.07 8.23
C LEU A 32 -10.53 0.82 8.79
N ALA A 33 -10.38 1.31 10.03
CA ALA A 33 -11.34 2.21 10.64
C ALA A 33 -11.53 3.51 9.84
N ARG A 34 -10.44 4.05 9.26
CA ARG A 34 -10.53 5.22 8.38
C ARG A 34 -11.29 4.89 7.09
N PHE A 35 -11.09 3.71 6.52
CA PHE A 35 -11.74 3.26 5.30
C PHE A 35 -13.22 2.95 5.51
N GLU A 36 -13.60 2.41 6.66
CA GLU A 36 -15.00 2.15 7.07
C GLU A 36 -15.79 3.44 7.21
N LYS A 37 -15.18 4.50 7.76
CA LYS A 37 -15.79 5.83 7.89
C LYS A 37 -16.02 6.55 6.56
N LEU A 38 -15.49 6.06 5.45
CA LEU A 38 -15.72 6.66 4.14
C LEU A 38 -17.12 6.27 3.63
N PRO A 39 -17.88 7.22 3.06
CA PRO A 39 -19.23 6.95 2.59
C PRO A 39 -19.26 5.79 1.59
N PRO A 40 -20.34 5.00 1.58
CA PRO A 40 -20.46 3.80 0.72
C PRO A 40 -20.54 4.13 -0.77
N VAL A 41 -20.76 5.39 -1.14
CA VAL A 41 -20.68 5.86 -2.54
C VAL A 41 -19.30 5.49 -3.09
N ARG A 42 -19.30 4.79 -4.24
CA ARG A 42 -18.13 4.20 -4.94
C ARG A 42 -16.80 4.70 -4.38
N LYS A 43 -16.17 3.89 -3.53
CA LYS A 43 -14.84 4.15 -2.94
C LYS A 43 -13.77 4.15 -4.04
N ASP A 44 -13.79 5.17 -4.89
CA ASP A 44 -12.87 5.36 -5.99
C ASP A 44 -11.48 5.51 -5.39
N THR A 45 -10.64 4.52 -5.65
CA THR A 45 -9.30 4.46 -5.07
C THR A 45 -8.30 4.71 -6.17
N ARG A 46 -7.43 5.71 -5.96
CA ARG A 46 -6.38 6.09 -6.89
C ARG A 46 -5.03 5.99 -6.20
N VAL A 47 -4.02 5.58 -6.95
CA VAL A 47 -2.62 5.59 -6.52
C VAL A 47 -1.89 6.62 -7.35
N LEU A 48 -1.33 7.62 -6.68
CA LEU A 48 -0.54 8.69 -7.29
C LEU A 48 0.92 8.49 -6.91
N ILE A 49 1.82 8.75 -7.85
CA ILE A 49 3.26 8.70 -7.63
C ILE A 49 3.82 10.09 -7.91
N GLU A 50 4.53 10.65 -6.93
CA GLU A 50 5.15 11.96 -7.02
C GLU A 50 6.65 11.84 -6.81
N ARG A 51 7.45 12.59 -7.56
CA ARG A 51 8.91 12.67 -7.40
C ARG A 51 9.29 14.03 -6.79
N ARG A 52 10.09 14.04 -5.72
CA ARG A 52 10.62 15.26 -5.10
C ARG A 52 12.02 15.00 -4.55
N GLY A 53 13.01 15.78 -5.00
CA GLY A 53 14.39 15.68 -4.51
C GLY A 53 15.01 14.29 -4.73
N GLY A 54 14.78 13.68 -5.88
CA GLY A 54 15.31 12.35 -6.22
C GLY A 54 14.54 11.16 -5.61
N LEU A 55 13.68 11.40 -4.62
CA LEU A 55 12.88 10.36 -3.98
C LEU A 55 11.43 10.39 -4.45
N TYR A 56 10.78 9.24 -4.39
CA TYR A 56 9.39 9.07 -4.76
C TYR A 56 8.49 8.98 -3.51
N SER A 57 7.25 9.43 -3.69
CA SER A 57 6.17 9.20 -2.74
C SER A 57 5.01 8.52 -3.45
N LEU A 58 4.44 7.51 -2.80
CA LEU A 58 3.20 6.87 -3.22
C LEU A 58 2.06 7.37 -2.34
N THR A 59 1.05 7.94 -2.98
CA THR A 59 -0.12 8.49 -2.32
C THR A 59 -1.35 7.69 -2.72
N VAL A 60 -2.03 7.08 -1.74
CA VAL A 60 -3.33 6.46 -1.96
C VAL A 60 -4.42 7.47 -1.63
N VAL A 61 -5.31 7.71 -2.58
CA VAL A 61 -6.47 8.59 -2.46
C VAL A 61 -7.72 7.73 -2.53
N VAL A 62 -8.65 7.91 -1.59
CA VAL A 62 -9.96 7.23 -1.62
C VAL A 62 -11.04 8.30 -1.60
N THR A 63 -11.98 8.25 -2.54
CA THR A 63 -13.07 9.24 -2.69
C THR A 63 -12.54 10.69 -2.72
N GLY A 64 -11.46 10.93 -3.46
CA GLY A 64 -10.81 12.26 -3.56
C GLY A 64 -10.05 12.73 -2.30
N ARG A 65 -10.05 11.94 -1.21
CA ARG A 65 -9.37 12.27 0.04
C ARG A 65 -8.08 11.47 0.18
N LEU A 66 -7.01 12.15 0.60
CA LEU A 66 -5.72 11.52 0.93
C LEU A 66 -5.94 10.43 1.99
N PHE A 67 -5.76 9.16 1.65
CA PHE A 67 -5.91 8.03 2.57
C PHE A 67 -4.59 7.68 3.27
N CYS A 68 -3.51 7.55 2.50
CA CYS A 68 -2.17 7.34 3.04
C CYS A 68 -1.11 7.89 2.08
N ARG A 69 0.08 8.15 2.62
CA ARG A 69 1.25 8.53 1.84
C ARG A 69 2.47 7.78 2.35
N LEU A 70 3.08 6.98 1.48
CA LEU A 70 4.37 6.34 1.71
C LEU A 70 5.44 7.22 1.06
N LYS A 71 6.41 7.67 1.84
CA LYS A 71 7.48 8.58 1.38
C LYS A 71 8.84 7.85 1.38
N GLY A 72 9.80 8.40 0.63
CA GLY A 72 11.17 7.92 0.62
C GLY A 72 11.35 6.63 -0.16
N LEU A 73 10.55 6.44 -1.21
CA LEU A 73 10.66 5.29 -2.12
C LEU A 73 11.76 5.59 -3.13
N ASP A 74 12.66 4.65 -3.34
CA ASP A 74 13.64 4.73 -4.42
C ASP A 74 13.01 4.40 -5.77
N GLU A 75 13.70 4.76 -6.85
CA GLU A 75 13.23 4.58 -8.22
C GLU A 75 13.03 3.09 -8.57
N LEU A 76 13.92 2.22 -8.11
CA LEU A 76 13.87 0.79 -8.40
C LEU A 76 12.64 0.12 -7.77
N LEU A 77 12.30 0.48 -6.53
CA LEU A 77 11.09 0.02 -5.84
C LEU A 77 9.85 0.48 -6.61
N ILE A 78 9.80 1.74 -7.04
CA ILE A 78 8.68 2.27 -7.83
C ILE A 78 8.53 1.52 -9.16
N GLN A 79 9.62 1.30 -9.88
CA GLN A 79 9.59 0.57 -11.15
C GLN A 79 9.08 -0.87 -10.96
N ARG A 80 9.56 -1.57 -9.93
CA ARG A 80 9.09 -2.91 -9.57
C ARG A 80 7.60 -2.89 -9.22
N LEU A 81 7.18 -1.98 -8.34
CA LEU A 81 5.79 -1.83 -7.95
C LEU A 81 4.89 -1.58 -9.16
N TYR A 82 5.25 -0.61 -10.00
CA TYR A 82 4.47 -0.26 -11.18
C TYR A 82 4.32 -1.46 -12.13
N ARG A 83 5.40 -2.20 -12.38
CA ARG A 83 5.38 -3.41 -13.21
C ARG A 83 4.41 -4.46 -12.67
N GLU A 84 4.52 -4.78 -11.38
CA GLU A 84 3.68 -5.84 -10.77
C GLU A 84 2.21 -5.41 -10.67
N VAL A 85 1.95 -4.15 -10.29
CA VAL A 85 0.58 -3.61 -10.23
C VAL A 85 -0.04 -3.54 -11.63
N ARG A 86 0.69 -3.12 -12.67
CA ARG A 86 0.19 -3.11 -14.05
C ARG A 86 -0.18 -4.52 -14.53
N ARG A 87 0.64 -5.52 -14.18
CA ARG A 87 0.40 -6.92 -14.54
C ARG A 87 -0.80 -7.51 -13.81
N LYS A 88 -0.92 -7.25 -12.50
CA LYS A 88 -1.91 -7.90 -11.63
C LYS A 88 -3.21 -7.10 -11.48
N ARG A 89 -3.19 -5.82 -11.84
CA ARG A 89 -4.28 -4.84 -11.65
C ARG A 89 -4.76 -4.74 -10.20
N VAL A 90 -3.93 -5.12 -9.25
CA VAL A 90 -4.20 -5.08 -7.82
C VAL A 90 -2.93 -4.67 -7.08
N LEU A 91 -3.12 -3.99 -5.96
CA LEU A 91 -2.10 -3.63 -4.98
C LEU A 91 -2.68 -3.85 -3.58
N VAL A 92 -1.91 -4.41 -2.66
CA VAL A 92 -2.29 -4.47 -1.25
C VAL A 92 -1.44 -3.49 -0.45
N LEU A 93 -2.11 -2.57 0.25
CA LEU A 93 -1.49 -1.74 1.27
C LEU A 93 -1.62 -2.44 2.63
N THR A 94 -0.50 -2.77 3.27
CA THR A 94 -0.48 -3.41 4.60
C THR A 94 0.62 -2.81 5.47
N SER A 95 0.71 -3.25 6.72
CA SER A 95 1.85 -2.95 7.59
C SER A 95 2.73 -4.20 7.70
N PHE A 96 4.03 -3.99 7.91
CA PHE A 96 5.00 -5.07 8.05
C PHE A 96 5.55 -5.11 9.48
N VAL A 97 5.76 -6.32 9.99
CA VAL A 97 6.48 -6.57 11.24
C VAL A 97 7.94 -6.87 10.89
N GLY A 98 8.86 -6.06 11.42
CA GLY A 98 10.29 -6.27 11.33
C GLY A 98 10.81 -7.19 12.44
N GLY A 99 12.13 -7.36 12.51
CA GLY A 99 12.79 -8.23 13.51
C GLY A 99 13.24 -9.58 12.95
N SER A 100 12.82 -9.93 11.73
CA SER A 100 13.33 -11.05 10.92
C SER A 100 14.14 -10.53 9.73
N PRO A 101 15.02 -11.36 9.12
CA PRO A 101 15.81 -10.98 7.94
C PRO A 101 14.93 -10.48 6.77
N GLN A 102 13.70 -10.99 6.66
CA GLN A 102 12.66 -10.42 5.79
C GLN A 102 11.46 -9.99 6.65
N PRO A 103 11.05 -8.71 6.61
CA PRO A 103 9.88 -8.26 7.37
C PRO A 103 8.60 -8.96 6.88
N GLN A 104 7.70 -9.33 7.78
CA GLN A 104 6.50 -10.09 7.44
C GLN A 104 5.28 -9.17 7.26
N PRO A 105 4.51 -9.27 6.17
CA PRO A 105 3.32 -8.46 5.97
C PRO A 105 2.13 -8.98 6.80
N LEU A 106 1.40 -8.07 7.44
CA LEU A 106 0.21 -8.43 8.23
C LEU A 106 -0.92 -9.02 7.39
N VAL A 107 -0.96 -8.74 6.08
CA VAL A 107 -1.96 -9.38 5.21
C VAL A 107 -1.77 -10.90 5.13
N SER A 108 -0.53 -11.39 5.26
CA SER A 108 -0.23 -12.83 5.24
C SER A 108 -0.44 -13.48 6.59
N SER A 109 -0.08 -12.81 7.69
CA SER A 109 -0.14 -13.39 9.03
C SER A 109 -1.49 -13.21 9.72
N GLU A 110 -2.18 -12.09 9.47
CA GLU A 110 -3.41 -11.69 10.18
C GLU A 110 -4.56 -11.33 9.23
N GLY A 111 -4.37 -11.42 7.91
CA GLY A 111 -5.37 -10.99 6.92
C GLY A 111 -5.61 -9.47 6.88
N LEU A 112 -4.74 -8.67 7.51
CA LEU A 112 -4.92 -7.22 7.62
C LEU A 112 -4.25 -6.47 6.46
N GLY A 113 -5.07 -5.92 5.56
CA GLY A 113 -4.61 -5.07 4.46
C GLY A 113 -5.76 -4.40 3.72
N LEU A 114 -5.47 -3.30 3.03
CA LEU A 114 -6.39 -2.66 2.10
C LEU A 114 -6.06 -3.11 0.68
N VAL A 115 -7.04 -3.72 0.02
CA VAL A 115 -6.94 -4.14 -1.38
C VAL A 115 -7.35 -2.99 -2.28
N VAL A 116 -6.45 -2.63 -3.21
CA VAL A 116 -6.64 -1.55 -4.18
C VAL A 116 -6.63 -2.16 -5.57
N PHE A 117 -7.79 -2.15 -6.23
CA PHE A 117 -7.90 -2.55 -7.63
C PHE A 117 -7.66 -1.35 -8.55
N GLN A 118 -6.80 -1.54 -9.56
CA GLN A 118 -6.77 -0.62 -10.68
C GLN A 118 -7.89 -0.99 -11.65
N ARG A 119 -8.87 -0.11 -11.81
CA ARG A 119 -9.85 -0.26 -12.88
C ARG A 119 -9.14 -0.13 -14.23
N PRO A 120 -9.47 -0.98 -15.22
CA PRO A 120 -9.02 -0.72 -16.58
C PRO A 120 -9.52 0.66 -17.00
N VAL A 121 -8.62 1.50 -17.53
CA VAL A 121 -9.01 2.71 -18.24
C VAL A 121 -9.64 2.23 -19.55
N LEU A 122 -10.98 2.16 -19.59
CA LEU A 122 -11.70 2.06 -20.86
C LEU A 122 -11.40 3.38 -21.60
N ARG A 123 -10.58 3.32 -22.64
CA ARG A 123 -10.48 4.44 -23.59
C ARG A 123 -11.75 4.39 -24.45
N PRO A 124 -12.46 5.51 -24.63
CA PRO A 124 -13.56 5.60 -25.59
C PRO A 124 -13.05 5.35 -27.02
#